data_AF-A0A9W7H000-F1
#
_entry.id   AF-A0A9W7H000-F1
#
_cell.length_a   1.000
_cell.length_b   1.000
_cell.length_c   1.000
_cell.angle_alpha   90.00
_cell.angle_beta   90.00
_cell.angle_gamma   90.00
#
_symmetry.space_group_name_H-M   'P 1'
#
loop_
_entity.id
_entity.type
_entity.pdbx_description
1 polymer ?
#
loop_
_entity_poly.entity_id
_entity_poly.type
_entity_poly.pdbx_seq_one_letter_code
_entity_poly.pdbx_strand_id
1 'polypeptide(L)'
;MLGIFLYILEIGASVSQCRERFQRSGWTISQHFAIMLEKVSQMAMDIIAPDDRSFSTIPEQILNDSRYMPHFKDCIGAIDGTHIHAILPPNEQIPYIGRKGVPTQNVMAVCDFNMCFTFVVAGWEGTAHDTRIFLDAIRDSRLKFPHPPNGKYYLVDSGYPQMKGFLGPYRGQRYHLPDFRRGRPVSGKEEIFNHSHSSLRSVIERTFGVLKKKMGNFKGYAKL
;
A
#
# COMPACT_ATOMS: atom_id res chain seq x y z
N MET A 1 25.23 -2.14 -14.75
CA MET A 1 24.59 -1.74 -13.48
C MET A 1 23.10 -2.09 -13.49
N LEU A 2 22.30 -1.49 -14.39
CA LEU A 2 20.86 -1.78 -14.49
C LEU A 2 20.53 -3.27 -14.70
N GLY A 3 21.25 -3.96 -15.59
CA GLY A 3 21.01 -5.39 -15.85
C GLY A 3 21.22 -6.31 -14.63
N ILE A 4 22.15 -5.99 -13.73
CA ILE A 4 22.35 -6.75 -12.48
C ILE A 4 21.18 -6.51 -11.53
N PHE A 5 20.76 -5.24 -11.39
CA PHE A 5 19.65 -4.86 -10.53
C PHE A 5 18.34 -5.52 -10.97
N LEU A 6 17.99 -5.43 -12.26
CA LEU A 6 16.79 -6.05 -12.81
C LEU A 6 16.81 -7.57 -12.67
N TYR A 7 17.96 -8.22 -12.94
CA TYR A 7 18.10 -9.67 -12.78
C TYR A 7 17.88 -10.12 -11.34
N ILE A 8 18.41 -9.38 -10.36
CA ILE A 8 18.18 -9.68 -8.94
C ILE A 8 16.69 -9.56 -8.60
N LEU A 9 16.00 -8.52 -9.05
CA LEU A 9 14.59 -8.29 -8.73
C LEU A 9 13.65 -9.27 -9.44
N GLU A 10 13.91 -9.60 -10.69
CA GLU A 10 13.04 -10.42 -11.53
C GLU A 10 12.97 -11.86 -11.03
N ILE A 11 14.13 -12.47 -10.72
CA ILE A 11 14.20 -13.88 -10.34
C ILE A 11 14.59 -14.11 -8.88
N GLY A 12 14.83 -13.05 -8.10
CA GLY A 12 15.33 -13.19 -6.73
C GLY A 12 16.76 -13.73 -6.66
N ALA A 13 17.61 -13.39 -7.64
CA ALA A 13 18.95 -13.95 -7.73
C ALA A 13 19.82 -13.60 -6.52
N SER A 14 20.49 -14.60 -5.97
CA SER A 14 21.56 -14.40 -4.99
C SER A 14 22.78 -13.71 -5.61
N VAL A 15 23.62 -13.12 -4.75
CA VAL A 15 24.91 -12.57 -5.18
C VAL A 15 25.76 -13.64 -5.87
N SER A 16 25.71 -14.89 -5.42
CA SER A 16 26.45 -16.00 -6.05
C SER A 16 26.01 -16.25 -7.50
N GLN A 17 24.69 -16.34 -7.75
CA GLN A 17 24.14 -16.49 -9.09
C GLN A 17 24.49 -15.29 -9.99
N CYS A 18 24.51 -14.08 -9.43
CA CYS A 18 24.93 -12.90 -10.18
C CYS A 18 26.42 -12.92 -10.52
N ARG A 19 27.28 -13.43 -9.63
CA ARG A 19 28.72 -13.57 -9.89
C ARG A 19 28.97 -14.48 -11.07
N GLU A 20 28.29 -15.63 -11.09
CA GLU A 20 28.35 -16.58 -12.19
C GLU A 20 27.80 -15.98 -13.50
N ARG A 21 26.65 -15.30 -13.46
CA ARG A 21 26.01 -14.78 -14.67
C ARG A 21 26.77 -13.60 -15.30
N PHE A 22 27.26 -12.68 -14.47
CA PHE A 22 27.85 -11.42 -14.93
C PHE A 22 29.38 -11.40 -14.85
N GLN A 23 30.00 -12.45 -14.31
CA GLN A 23 31.46 -12.59 -14.20
C GLN A 23 32.10 -11.40 -13.45
N ARG A 24 31.47 -11.00 -12.34
CA ARG A 24 31.93 -9.90 -11.47
C ARG A 24 32.11 -10.38 -10.04
N SER A 25 32.89 -9.64 -9.25
CA SER A 25 33.05 -9.91 -7.82
C SER A 25 31.73 -9.69 -7.07
N GLY A 26 31.55 -10.38 -5.95
CA GLY A 26 30.37 -10.18 -5.09
C GLY A 26 30.29 -8.75 -4.57
N TRP A 27 31.43 -8.14 -4.25
CA TRP A 27 31.51 -6.74 -3.84
C TRP A 27 30.96 -5.80 -4.92
N THR A 28 31.39 -5.98 -6.18
CA THR A 28 30.89 -5.17 -7.31
C THR A 28 29.38 -5.33 -7.52
N ILE A 29 28.86 -6.54 -7.39
CA ILE A 29 27.41 -6.80 -7.51
C ILE A 29 26.64 -6.09 -6.42
N SER A 30 27.06 -6.24 -5.16
CA SER A 30 26.40 -5.58 -4.02
C SER A 30 26.45 -4.06 -4.13
N GLN A 31 27.60 -3.49 -4.52
CA GLN A 31 27.75 -2.05 -4.74
C GLN A 31 26.82 -1.54 -5.86
N HIS A 32 26.79 -2.23 -7.01
CA HIS A 32 25.91 -1.85 -8.11
C HIS A 32 24.43 -1.98 -7.74
N PHE A 33 24.05 -3.01 -7.00
CA PHE A 33 22.68 -3.15 -6.50
C PHE A 33 22.31 -1.98 -5.58
N ALA A 34 23.18 -1.63 -4.62
CA ALA A 34 22.95 -0.52 -3.70
C ALA A 34 22.78 0.83 -4.41
N ILE A 35 23.69 1.15 -5.35
CA ILE A 35 23.61 2.39 -6.16
C ILE A 35 22.31 2.43 -6.96
N MET A 36 21.94 1.33 -7.61
CA MET A 36 20.71 1.29 -8.41
C MET A 36 19.46 1.39 -7.54
N LEU A 37 19.44 0.73 -6.37
CA LEU A 37 18.35 0.82 -5.41
C LEU A 37 18.14 2.27 -4.97
N GLU A 38 19.21 2.98 -4.63
CA GLU A 38 19.14 4.40 -4.26
C GLU A 38 18.54 5.26 -5.39
N LYS A 39 19.03 5.11 -6.63
CA LYS A 39 18.53 5.87 -7.78
C LYS A 39 17.07 5.56 -8.11
N VAL A 40 16.69 4.29 -8.10
CA VAL A 40 15.29 3.89 -8.31
C VAL A 40 14.40 4.43 -7.19
N SER A 41 14.87 4.43 -5.95
CA SER A 41 14.11 4.98 -4.82
C SER A 41 13.93 6.49 -4.93
N GLN A 42 14.95 7.22 -5.40
CA GLN A 42 14.85 8.65 -5.71
C GLN A 42 13.83 8.92 -6.82
N MET A 43 13.87 8.15 -7.91
CA MET A 43 12.91 8.27 -9.01
C MET A 43 11.49 7.87 -8.60
N ALA A 44 11.34 6.90 -7.72
CA ALA A 44 10.04 6.41 -7.28
C ALA A 44 9.19 7.52 -6.63
N MET A 45 9.81 8.49 -5.95
CA MET A 45 9.09 9.63 -5.37
C MET A 45 8.42 10.54 -6.41
N ASP A 46 8.94 10.57 -7.65
CA ASP A 46 8.37 11.39 -8.72
C ASP A 46 7.45 10.56 -9.64
N ILE A 47 7.68 9.24 -9.74
CA ILE A 47 6.87 8.31 -10.55
C ILE A 47 5.61 7.83 -9.80
N ILE A 48 5.73 7.49 -8.52
CA ILE A 48 4.63 7.02 -7.68
C ILE A 48 3.93 8.25 -7.12
N ALA A 49 3.17 8.92 -7.97
CA ALA A 49 2.40 10.12 -7.68
C ALA A 49 1.05 10.08 -8.41
N PRO A 50 0.03 10.83 -7.97
CA PRO A 50 -1.19 10.99 -8.75
C PRO A 50 -0.92 11.70 -10.08
N ASP A 51 -1.53 11.22 -11.16
CA ASP A 51 -1.48 11.88 -12.47
C ASP A 51 -2.08 13.29 -12.42
N ASP A 52 -3.25 13.43 -11.77
CA ASP A 52 -3.87 14.72 -11.45
C ASP A 52 -3.75 15.01 -9.95
N ARG A 53 -2.83 15.92 -9.59
CA ARG A 53 -2.64 16.36 -8.20
C ARG A 53 -3.78 17.22 -7.66
N SER A 54 -4.60 17.80 -8.54
CA SER A 54 -5.76 18.61 -8.15
C SER A 54 -7.02 17.76 -7.92
N PHE A 55 -7.00 16.49 -8.35
CA PHE A 55 -8.14 15.58 -8.30
C PHE A 55 -9.43 16.22 -8.83
N SER A 56 -9.31 16.89 -9.98
CA SER A 56 -10.36 17.70 -10.59
C SER A 56 -11.52 16.88 -11.13
N THR A 57 -11.25 15.64 -11.56
CA THR A 57 -12.23 14.73 -12.15
C THR A 57 -12.71 13.67 -11.17
N ILE A 58 -13.90 13.14 -11.43
CA ILE A 58 -14.42 11.97 -10.71
C ILE A 58 -13.81 10.72 -11.36
N PRO A 59 -13.23 9.78 -10.59
CA PRO A 59 -12.74 8.52 -11.14
C PRO A 59 -13.84 7.77 -11.91
N GLU A 60 -13.52 7.25 -13.11
CA GLU A 60 -14.50 6.60 -14.00
C GLU A 60 -15.21 5.41 -13.33
N GLN A 61 -14.49 4.67 -12.48
CA GLN A 61 -15.02 3.54 -11.70
C GLN A 61 -16.13 3.95 -10.74
N ILE A 62 -16.12 5.22 -10.29
CA ILE A 62 -17.18 5.78 -9.46
C ILE A 62 -18.25 6.38 -10.36
N LEU A 63 -17.87 7.20 -11.33
CA LEU A 63 -18.79 7.92 -12.21
C LEU A 63 -19.76 6.99 -12.93
N ASN A 64 -19.27 5.84 -13.41
CA ASN A 64 -20.04 4.88 -14.19
C ASN A 64 -20.79 3.83 -13.35
N ASP A 65 -20.74 3.92 -12.02
CA ASP A 65 -21.35 2.94 -11.13
C ASP A 65 -22.40 3.59 -10.21
N SER A 66 -23.67 3.23 -10.43
CA SER A 66 -24.81 3.75 -9.66
C SER A 66 -24.81 3.33 -8.20
N ARG A 67 -23.99 2.34 -7.80
CA ARG A 67 -23.82 1.97 -6.38
C ARG A 67 -22.99 3.00 -5.62
N TYR A 68 -22.11 3.71 -6.33
CA TYR A 68 -21.19 4.68 -5.73
C TYR A 68 -21.63 6.12 -6.00
N MET A 69 -22.17 6.41 -7.17
CA MET A 69 -22.74 7.72 -7.49
C MET A 69 -24.14 7.90 -6.88
N PRO A 70 -24.46 9.08 -6.31
CA PRO A 70 -23.61 10.27 -6.15
C PRO A 70 -22.81 10.29 -4.84
N HIS A 71 -22.96 9.27 -3.98
CA HIS A 71 -22.51 9.27 -2.59
C HIS A 71 -20.98 9.32 -2.41
N PHE A 72 -20.23 8.73 -3.33
CA PHE A 72 -18.76 8.64 -3.29
C PHE A 72 -18.06 9.49 -4.37
N LYS A 73 -18.76 10.44 -5.00
CA LYS A 73 -18.25 11.25 -6.12
C LYS A 73 -16.94 12.00 -5.85
N ASP A 74 -16.64 12.28 -4.58
CA ASP A 74 -15.45 13.03 -4.15
C ASP A 74 -14.34 12.14 -3.58
N CYS A 75 -14.52 10.82 -3.67
CA CYS A 75 -13.51 9.86 -3.27
C CYS A 75 -12.39 9.77 -4.32
N ILE A 76 -11.14 9.88 -3.88
CA ILE A 76 -9.97 9.96 -4.78
C ILE A 76 -9.07 8.71 -4.73
N GLY A 77 -9.30 7.80 -3.79
CA GLY A 77 -8.57 6.54 -3.69
C GLY A 77 -8.75 5.87 -2.34
N ALA A 78 -7.91 4.87 -2.09
CA ALA A 78 -7.89 4.11 -0.83
C ALA A 78 -6.48 4.05 -0.22
N ILE A 79 -6.42 4.01 1.11
CA ILE A 79 -5.18 3.87 1.89
C ILE A 79 -5.28 2.61 2.72
N ASP A 80 -4.19 1.85 2.75
CA ASP A 80 -4.07 0.67 3.58
C ASP A 80 -2.59 0.30 3.81
N GLY A 81 -2.36 -0.47 4.86
CA GLY A 81 -1.07 -1.02 5.24
C GLY A 81 -0.93 -2.48 4.80
N THR A 82 0.29 -2.89 4.44
CA THR A 82 0.62 -4.27 4.15
C THR A 82 1.94 -4.66 4.81
N HIS A 83 2.07 -5.94 5.15
CA HIS A 83 3.31 -6.47 5.70
C HIS A 83 4.07 -7.24 4.63
N ILE A 84 5.38 -6.99 4.56
CA ILE A 84 6.33 -7.71 3.71
C ILE A 84 7.31 -8.42 4.65
N HIS A 85 7.70 -9.65 4.30
CA HIS A 85 8.71 -10.37 5.08
C HIS A 85 10.04 -9.60 5.09
N ALA A 86 10.64 -9.45 6.27
CA ALA A 86 11.91 -8.78 6.44
C ALA A 86 13.01 -9.82 6.74
N ILE A 87 14.15 -9.70 6.07
CA ILE A 87 15.34 -10.52 6.36
C ILE A 87 16.33 -9.62 7.09
N LEU A 88 16.47 -9.85 8.40
CA LEU A 88 17.26 -9.02 9.30
C LEU A 88 18.19 -9.90 10.16
N PRO A 89 19.34 -9.38 10.61
CA PRO A 89 20.16 -10.03 11.62
C PRO A 89 19.37 -10.34 12.90
N PRO A 90 19.63 -11.47 13.61
CA PRO A 90 18.83 -11.87 14.78
C PRO A 90 18.68 -10.80 15.87
N ASN A 91 19.73 -10.01 16.10
CA ASN A 91 19.76 -8.92 17.09
C ASN A 91 18.87 -7.72 16.72
N GLU A 92 18.43 -7.60 15.46
CA GLU A 92 17.59 -6.51 14.96
C GLU A 92 16.15 -6.95 14.69
N GLN A 93 15.83 -8.23 14.84
CA GLN A 93 14.51 -8.77 14.48
C GLN A 93 13.40 -8.36 15.44
N ILE A 94 13.70 -8.09 16.72
CA ILE A 94 12.70 -7.91 17.78
C ILE A 94 11.63 -6.85 17.42
N PRO A 95 11.99 -5.63 16.95
CA PRO A 95 10.98 -4.64 16.56
C PRO A 95 10.13 -5.04 15.35
N TYR A 96 10.62 -5.95 14.51
CA TYR A 96 9.98 -6.36 13.26
C TYR A 96 9.07 -7.58 13.44
N ILE A 97 9.18 -8.29 14.56
CA ILE A 97 8.30 -9.43 14.89
C ILE A 97 6.99 -8.88 15.45
N GLY A 98 6.02 -8.68 14.56
CA GLY A 98 4.66 -8.33 14.93
C GLY A 98 3.83 -9.53 15.36
N ARG A 99 2.49 -9.38 15.31
CA ARG A 99 1.51 -10.43 15.65
C ARG A 99 1.67 -11.74 14.88
N LYS A 100 2.37 -11.72 13.74
CA LYS A 100 2.57 -12.87 12.85
C LYS A 100 3.72 -13.78 13.29
N GLY A 101 4.47 -13.41 14.34
CA GLY A 101 5.58 -14.22 14.86
C GLY A 101 6.80 -14.31 13.93
N VAL A 102 6.78 -13.61 12.80
CA VAL A 102 7.87 -13.51 11.83
C VAL A 102 8.27 -12.05 11.64
N PRO A 103 9.56 -11.74 11.39
CA PRO A 103 9.99 -10.39 11.09
C PRO A 103 9.33 -9.88 9.80
N THR A 104 8.66 -8.74 9.89
CA THR A 104 8.03 -8.07 8.76
C THR A 104 8.33 -6.58 8.77
N GLN A 105 8.35 -5.96 7.60
CA GLN A 105 8.27 -4.52 7.43
C GLN A 105 6.82 -4.12 7.14
N ASN A 106 6.35 -3.07 7.80
CA ASN A 106 5.06 -2.47 7.48
C ASN A 106 5.24 -1.42 6.36
N VAL A 107 4.36 -1.49 5.37
CA VAL A 107 4.34 -0.61 4.20
C VAL A 107 2.94 -0.05 4.07
N MET A 108 2.83 1.28 4.09
CA MET A 108 1.58 1.97 3.80
C MET A 108 1.59 2.44 2.36
N ALA A 109 0.48 2.27 1.65
CA ALA A 109 0.34 2.81 0.30
C ALA A 109 -1.00 3.54 0.13
N VAL A 110 -1.03 4.41 -0.88
CA VAL A 110 -2.23 5.00 -1.43
C VAL A 110 -2.40 4.45 -2.84
N CYS A 111 -3.62 4.06 -3.18
CA CYS A 111 -3.96 3.52 -4.49
C CYS A 111 -5.16 4.28 -5.07
N ASP A 112 -5.08 4.60 -6.35
CA ASP A 112 -6.23 5.10 -7.11
C ASP A 112 -7.19 3.96 -7.50
N PHE A 113 -8.26 4.30 -8.22
CA PHE A 113 -9.24 3.30 -8.68
C PHE A 113 -8.82 2.52 -9.94
N ASN A 114 -7.72 2.91 -10.59
CA ASN A 114 -7.08 2.19 -11.69
C ASN A 114 -6.11 1.11 -11.20
N MET A 115 -6.03 0.88 -9.89
CA MET A 115 -5.07 -0.03 -9.25
C MET A 115 -3.60 0.43 -9.39
N CYS A 116 -3.38 1.74 -9.51
CA CYS A 116 -2.05 2.33 -9.50
C CYS A 116 -1.72 2.89 -8.11
N PHE A 117 -0.52 2.59 -7.61
CA PHE A 117 -0.02 3.22 -6.40
C PHE A 117 0.35 4.68 -6.69
N THR A 118 -0.17 5.59 -5.88
CA THR A 118 0.08 7.05 -6.01
C THR A 118 0.88 7.61 -4.85
N PHE A 119 1.16 6.78 -3.85
CA PHE A 119 2.09 7.08 -2.75
C PHE A 119 2.45 5.77 -2.05
N VAL A 120 3.70 5.61 -1.63
CA VAL A 120 4.16 4.46 -0.84
C VAL A 120 5.15 4.93 0.22
N VAL A 121 4.97 4.46 1.44
CA VAL A 121 5.96 4.58 2.52
C VAL A 121 6.31 3.17 3.00
N ALA A 122 7.61 2.88 3.05
CA ALA A 122 8.14 1.58 3.44
C ALA A 122 9.25 1.72 4.49
N GLY A 123 9.72 0.60 5.02
CA GLY A 123 10.83 0.55 5.97
C GLY A 123 10.44 0.66 7.45
N TRP A 124 9.14 0.69 7.76
CA TRP A 124 8.66 0.69 9.14
C TRP A 124 8.72 -0.69 9.77
N GLU A 125 8.88 -0.73 11.10
CA GLU A 125 8.92 -1.98 11.85
C GLU A 125 7.57 -2.71 11.74
N GLY A 126 7.60 -4.05 11.73
CA GLY A 126 6.40 -4.88 11.66
C GLY A 126 5.47 -4.75 12.87
N THR A 127 5.94 -4.17 13.97
CA THR A 127 5.12 -3.82 15.14
C THR A 127 4.50 -2.43 15.04
N ALA A 128 4.96 -1.57 14.11
CA ALA A 128 4.44 -0.23 13.96
C ALA A 128 2.97 -0.26 13.52
N HIS A 129 2.13 0.45 14.27
CA HIS A 129 0.72 0.63 13.93
C HIS A 129 0.58 1.49 12.67
N ASP A 130 -0.37 1.13 11.80
CA ASP A 130 -0.65 1.88 10.56
C ASP A 130 -0.96 3.35 10.82
N THR A 131 -1.66 3.63 11.92
CA THR A 131 -1.94 4.98 12.38
C THR A 131 -0.67 5.82 12.58
N ARG A 132 0.39 5.23 13.13
CA ARG A 132 1.67 5.93 13.36
C ARG A 132 2.33 6.28 12.03
N ILE A 133 2.41 5.28 11.14
CA ILE A 133 2.99 5.43 9.79
C ILE A 133 2.24 6.49 9.00
N PHE A 134 0.91 6.46 9.06
CA PHE A 134 0.04 7.42 8.43
C PHE A 134 0.24 8.85 8.94
N LEU A 135 0.25 9.03 10.26
CA LEU A 135 0.43 10.34 10.87
C LEU A 135 1.81 10.94 10.56
N ASP A 136 2.84 10.10 10.49
CA ASP A 136 4.18 10.52 10.07
C ASP A 136 4.19 10.94 8.59
N ALA A 137 3.60 10.10 7.72
CA ALA A 137 3.51 10.34 6.29
C ALA A 137 2.81 11.66 5.91
N ILE A 138 1.70 11.99 6.58
CA ILE A 138 0.95 13.22 6.28
C ILE A 138 1.58 14.48 6.88
N ARG A 139 2.50 14.35 7.85
CA ARG A 139 3.16 15.47 8.53
C ARG A 139 4.52 15.79 7.92
N ASP A 140 5.23 14.79 7.44
CA ASP A 140 6.54 14.99 6.84
C ASP A 140 6.42 15.49 5.39
N SER A 141 6.63 16.80 5.21
CA SER A 141 6.64 17.45 3.90
C SER A 141 7.63 16.85 2.89
N ARG A 142 8.70 16.17 3.37
CA ARG A 142 9.71 15.54 2.51
C ARG A 142 9.15 14.34 1.75
N LEU A 143 8.11 13.70 2.30
CA LEU A 143 7.47 12.54 1.69
C LEU A 143 6.52 12.93 0.56
N LYS A 144 6.18 14.22 0.40
CA LYS A 144 5.28 14.71 -0.65
C LYS A 144 3.93 13.94 -0.69
N PHE A 145 3.37 13.66 0.48
CA PHE A 145 2.07 12.99 0.58
C PHE A 145 1.01 13.73 -0.25
N PRO A 146 0.19 13.06 -1.08
CA PRO A 146 -0.84 13.71 -1.89
C PRO A 146 -2.04 14.06 -1.01
N HIS A 147 -2.00 15.22 -0.34
CA HIS A 147 -3.12 15.63 0.51
C HIS A 147 -4.40 15.86 -0.31
N PRO A 148 -5.56 15.38 0.17
CA PRO A 148 -6.82 15.60 -0.51
C PRO A 148 -7.19 17.09 -0.52
N PRO A 149 -7.58 17.65 -1.67
CA PRO A 149 -8.15 18.99 -1.76
C PRO A 149 -9.43 19.14 -0.93
N ASN A 150 -9.85 20.37 -0.68
CA ASN A 150 -11.10 20.63 0.02
C ASN A 150 -12.29 19.97 -0.69
N GLY A 151 -13.04 19.15 0.05
CA GLY A 151 -14.19 18.40 -0.46
C GLY A 151 -13.85 16.99 -0.93
N LYS A 152 -12.58 16.69 -1.23
CA LYS A 152 -12.10 15.36 -1.60
C LYS A 152 -11.66 14.54 -0.39
N TYR A 153 -11.63 13.21 -0.53
CA TYR A 153 -11.19 12.33 0.54
C TYR A 153 -10.69 10.95 0.05
N TYR A 154 -9.84 10.33 0.86
CA TYR A 154 -9.46 8.93 0.74
C TYR A 154 -10.32 8.01 1.62
N LEU A 155 -10.55 6.78 1.17
CA LEU A 155 -11.09 5.72 2.02
C LEU A 155 -9.97 5.09 2.84
N VAL A 156 -10.21 4.94 4.15
CA VAL A 156 -9.26 4.34 5.08
C VAL A 156 -9.94 3.23 5.89
N ASP A 157 -9.15 2.32 6.44
CA ASP A 157 -9.67 1.32 7.38
C ASP A 157 -10.03 1.94 8.75
N SER A 158 -10.83 1.25 9.54
CA SER A 158 -11.32 1.68 10.86
C SER A 158 -10.20 1.98 11.88
N GLY A 159 -9.01 1.40 11.67
CA GLY A 159 -7.80 1.64 12.45
C GLY A 159 -7.15 3.00 12.21
N TYR A 160 -7.53 3.72 11.16
CA TYR A 160 -7.01 5.05 10.88
C TYR A 160 -7.80 6.15 11.62
N PRO A 161 -7.18 7.30 11.93
CA PRO A 161 -7.88 8.42 12.52
C PRO A 161 -8.94 8.97 11.55
N GLN A 162 -10.15 9.21 12.05
CA GLN A 162 -11.18 9.87 11.27
C GLN A 162 -10.98 11.37 11.32
N MET A 163 -10.57 11.96 10.20
CA MET A 163 -10.29 13.39 10.08
C MET A 163 -10.64 13.88 8.67
N LYS A 164 -10.72 15.20 8.49
CA LYS A 164 -11.06 15.80 7.19
C LYS A 164 -10.11 15.27 6.11
N GLY A 165 -10.69 14.78 5.00
CA GLY A 165 -9.93 14.17 3.90
C GLY A 165 -9.71 12.66 4.02
N PHE A 166 -10.07 12.02 5.14
CA PHE A 166 -9.87 10.59 5.35
C PHE A 166 -11.12 9.96 5.98
N LEU A 167 -11.79 9.11 5.20
CA LEU A 167 -13.10 8.57 5.53
C LEU A 167 -13.02 7.08 5.91
N GLY A 168 -13.19 6.80 7.20
CA GLY A 168 -13.34 5.45 7.74
C GLY A 168 -14.78 4.94 7.70
N PRO A 169 -14.99 3.62 7.88
CA PRO A 169 -16.33 3.05 8.00
C PRO A 169 -17.01 3.46 9.32
N TYR A 170 -18.34 3.35 9.39
CA TYR A 170 -19.08 3.43 10.65
C TYR A 170 -18.68 2.28 11.56
N ARG A 171 -18.26 2.60 12.78
CA ARG A 171 -17.90 1.63 13.82
C ARG A 171 -19.15 1.02 14.46
N GLY A 172 -19.04 -0.21 14.97
CA GLY A 172 -20.14 -0.90 15.65
C GLY A 172 -21.14 -1.59 14.72
N GLN A 173 -20.99 -1.44 13.41
CA GLN A 173 -21.73 -2.18 12.38
C GLN A 173 -20.81 -3.13 11.61
N ARG A 174 -21.39 -4.03 10.81
CA ARG A 174 -20.61 -4.85 9.87
C ARG A 174 -19.88 -3.94 8.87
N TYR A 175 -18.61 -4.21 8.62
CA TYR A 175 -17.80 -3.44 7.69
C TYR A 175 -16.69 -4.23 6.98
N HIS A 176 -16.60 -5.56 7.15
CA HIS A 176 -15.75 -6.38 6.28
C HIS A 176 -16.60 -7.01 5.17
N LEU A 177 -16.11 -6.98 3.92
CA LEU A 177 -16.79 -7.61 2.77
C LEU A 177 -17.23 -9.06 3.00
N PRO A 178 -16.43 -9.94 3.65
CA PRO A 178 -16.86 -11.30 3.97
C PRO A 178 -18.11 -11.38 4.84
N ASP A 179 -18.31 -10.44 5.77
CA ASP A 179 -19.45 -10.41 6.69
C ASP A 179 -20.77 -10.16 5.96
N PHE A 180 -20.71 -9.38 4.88
CA PHE A 180 -21.86 -9.11 4.03
C PHE A 180 -22.18 -10.26 3.08
N ARG A 181 -21.17 -11.04 2.64
CA ARG A 181 -21.38 -12.21 1.77
C ARG A 181 -21.95 -13.41 2.51
N ARG A 182 -21.57 -13.60 3.77
CA ARG A 182 -21.96 -14.76 4.60
C ARG A 182 -23.15 -14.47 5.53
N GLY A 183 -23.47 -13.20 5.75
CA GLY A 183 -24.48 -12.79 6.71
C GLY A 183 -25.83 -12.45 6.08
N ARG A 184 -26.73 -11.94 6.93
CA ARG A 184 -28.03 -11.39 6.50
C ARG A 184 -27.85 -10.25 5.50
N PRO A 185 -28.86 -9.96 4.65
CA PRO A 185 -28.85 -8.80 3.78
C PRO A 185 -28.47 -7.52 4.51
N VAL A 186 -27.80 -6.62 3.78
CA VAL A 186 -27.39 -5.30 4.28
C VAL A 186 -28.65 -4.53 4.72
N SER A 187 -28.66 -4.04 5.95
CA SER A 187 -29.82 -3.33 6.51
C SER A 187 -29.40 -2.10 7.29
N GLY A 188 -30.10 -0.99 7.07
CA GLY A 188 -29.79 0.29 7.69
C GLY A 188 -28.74 1.10 6.92
N LYS A 189 -28.80 2.42 7.08
CA LYS A 189 -27.98 3.37 6.32
C LYS A 189 -26.47 3.16 6.54
N GLU A 190 -26.09 2.81 7.76
CA GLU A 190 -24.68 2.61 8.14
C GLU A 190 -24.09 1.33 7.50
N GLU A 191 -24.83 0.22 7.50
CA GLU A 191 -24.37 -1.01 6.83
C GLU A 191 -24.29 -0.83 5.31
N ILE A 192 -25.24 -0.10 4.70
CA ILE A 192 -25.22 0.23 3.26
C ILE A 192 -23.99 1.06 2.91
N PHE A 193 -23.68 2.07 3.72
CA PHE A 193 -22.45 2.84 3.58
C PHE A 193 -21.21 1.95 3.72
N ASN A 194 -21.12 1.17 4.80
CA ASN A 194 -19.96 0.31 5.08
C ASN A 194 -19.73 -0.73 3.98
N HIS A 195 -20.79 -1.31 3.42
CA HIS A 195 -20.69 -2.24 2.31
C HIS A 195 -20.07 -1.56 1.08
N SER A 196 -20.55 -0.37 0.72
CA SER A 196 -20.07 0.41 -0.43
C SER A 196 -18.63 0.91 -0.23
N HIS A 197 -18.34 1.43 0.98
CA HIS A 197 -17.01 1.83 1.43
C HIS A 197 -16.02 0.67 1.29
N SER A 198 -16.36 -0.51 1.83
CA SER A 198 -15.49 -1.68 1.79
C SER A 198 -15.29 -2.19 0.37
N SER A 199 -16.34 -2.15 -0.46
CA SER A 199 -16.25 -2.52 -1.87
C SER A 199 -15.27 -1.62 -2.62
N LEU A 200 -15.33 -0.30 -2.43
CA LEU A 200 -14.38 0.64 -3.04
C LEU A 200 -12.97 0.48 -2.47
N ARG A 201 -12.84 0.40 -1.14
CA ARG A 201 -11.57 0.22 -0.45
C ARG A 201 -10.86 -1.06 -0.89
N SER A 202 -11.60 -2.10 -1.28
CA SER A 202 -11.01 -3.35 -1.79
C SER A 202 -10.03 -3.17 -2.96
N VAL A 203 -10.05 -2.02 -3.65
CA VAL A 203 -9.06 -1.71 -4.71
C VAL A 203 -7.63 -1.84 -4.20
N ILE A 204 -7.28 -1.28 -3.04
CA ILE A 204 -5.90 -1.32 -2.55
C ILE A 204 -5.49 -2.72 -2.09
N GLU A 205 -6.42 -3.47 -1.48
CA GLU A 205 -6.20 -4.88 -1.10
C GLU A 205 -5.95 -5.74 -2.35
N ARG A 206 -6.73 -5.52 -3.42
CA ARG A 206 -6.53 -6.19 -4.71
C ARG A 206 -5.19 -5.80 -5.34
N THR A 207 -4.81 -4.52 -5.30
CA THR A 207 -3.53 -4.05 -5.84
C THR A 207 -2.36 -4.69 -5.11
N PHE A 208 -2.40 -4.74 -3.78
CA PHE A 208 -1.41 -5.51 -3.00
C PHE A 208 -1.41 -6.99 -3.36
N GLY A 209 -2.58 -7.60 -3.56
CA GLY A 209 -2.70 -8.99 -3.98
C GLY A 209 -1.99 -9.28 -5.31
N VAL A 210 -2.19 -8.40 -6.31
CA VAL A 210 -1.50 -8.48 -7.61
C VAL A 210 0.01 -8.31 -7.45
N LEU A 211 0.44 -7.32 -6.67
CA LEU A 211 1.86 -7.06 -6.42
C LEU A 211 2.56 -8.28 -5.79
N LYS A 212 1.97 -8.85 -4.74
CA LYS A 212 2.50 -10.02 -4.03
C LYS A 212 2.56 -11.27 -4.91
N LYS A 213 1.59 -11.45 -5.82
CA LYS A 213 1.60 -12.57 -6.77
C LYS A 213 2.70 -12.41 -7.82
N LYS A 214 2.96 -11.19 -8.31
CA LYS A 214 4.01 -10.92 -9.31
C LYS A 214 5.41 -11.02 -8.70
N MET A 215 5.62 -10.40 -7.54
CA MET A 215 6.90 -10.38 -6.86
C MET A 215 7.02 -11.64 -6.00
N GLY A 216 7.24 -12.83 -6.55
CA GLY A 216 7.18 -14.12 -5.82
C GLY A 216 7.97 -14.22 -4.48
N ASN A 217 8.89 -13.30 -4.22
CA ASN A 217 9.62 -13.14 -2.95
C ASN A 217 8.90 -12.26 -1.90
N PHE A 218 7.88 -11.50 -2.29
CA PHE A 218 6.91 -10.84 -1.42
C PHE A 218 5.90 -11.86 -0.90
N LYS A 219 6.31 -12.72 0.03
CA LYS A 219 5.37 -13.46 0.89
C LYS A 219 4.72 -12.49 1.88
N GLY A 220 3.90 -11.59 1.37
CA GLY A 220 3.23 -10.58 2.17
C GLY A 220 1.92 -11.14 2.72
N TYR A 221 1.82 -11.26 4.03
CA TYR A 221 0.59 -11.73 4.66
C TYR A 221 -0.50 -10.64 4.56
N ALA A 222 -1.70 -10.99 4.07
CA ALA A 222 -2.87 -10.13 4.21
C ALA A 222 -3.10 -9.81 5.70
N LYS A 223 -3.54 -8.59 6.02
CA LYS A 223 -4.24 -8.35 7.29
C LYS A 223 -5.63 -8.92 7.08
N LEU A 224 -5.97 -9.95 7.87
CA LEU A 224 -7.36 -10.29 8.11
C LEU A 224 -7.90 -9.27 9.10
#